data_AF-A0A939GZL9-F1
#
_entry.id   AF-A0A939GZL9-F1
#
_cell.length_a   1.000
_cell.length_b   1.000
_cell.length_c   1.000
_cell.angle_alpha   90.00
_cell.angle_beta   90.00
_cell.angle_gamma   90.00
#
_symmetry.space_group_name_H-M   'P 1'
#
loop_
_entity.id
_entity.type
_entity.pdbx_description
1 polymer ?
#
loop_
_entity_poly.entity_id
_entity_poly.type
_entity_poly.pdbx_seq_one_letter_code
_entity_poly.pdbx_strand_id
1 'polypeptide(L)'
;MKLPTTKQELLDKVRASHRKLGVEAATIPASHYRHTAMIWQEPRLHTNAAMVLVDVIVWNTMILQFAHDRTPGPSASFYSPSAMAQRAERLSAGFQRRFAGRDLRELEAMLTEGQDRVLDCVAHHSNASLFDPALSPMKTLGRKIQFFTSTAYDDALSRLRQWKQVL
;
A
#
# COMPACT_ATOMS: atom_id res chain seq x y z
N MET A 1 -12.46 11.85 -8.72
CA MET A 1 -13.05 10.50 -8.89
C MET A 1 -14.06 10.26 -7.77
N LYS A 2 -15.18 9.59 -8.07
CA LYS A 2 -16.16 9.15 -7.07
C LYS A 2 -15.48 8.19 -6.07
N LEU A 3 -15.71 8.39 -4.77
CA LEU A 3 -15.24 7.47 -3.74
C LEU A 3 -16.05 6.18 -3.80
N PRO A 4 -15.44 4.99 -3.63
CA PRO A 4 -16.19 3.76 -3.48
C PRO A 4 -17.18 3.86 -2.31
N THR A 5 -18.40 3.45 -2.55
CA THR A 5 -19.50 3.42 -1.58
C THR A 5 -20.04 2.01 -1.36
N THR A 6 -19.55 1.05 -2.14
CA THR A 6 -19.91 -0.36 -2.05
C THR A 6 -18.67 -1.24 -2.09
N LYS A 7 -18.78 -2.46 -1.57
CA LYS A 7 -17.75 -3.51 -1.61
C LYS A 7 -17.27 -3.75 -3.02
N GLN A 8 -18.19 -3.84 -3.98
CA GLN A 8 -17.84 -4.10 -5.38
C GLN A 8 -17.04 -2.93 -5.97
N GLU A 9 -17.51 -1.68 -5.78
CA GLU A 9 -16.75 -0.49 -6.22
C GLU A 9 -15.35 -0.44 -5.57
N LEU A 10 -15.22 -0.86 -4.29
CA LEU A 10 -13.94 -0.91 -3.61
C LEU A 10 -13.01 -1.97 -4.20
N LEU A 11 -13.48 -3.21 -4.38
CA LEU A 11 -12.72 -4.29 -5.00
C LEU A 11 -12.22 -3.90 -6.39
N ASP A 12 -13.10 -3.34 -7.22
CA ASP A 12 -12.77 -2.93 -8.58
C ASP A 12 -11.75 -1.80 -8.59
N LYS A 13 -11.88 -0.83 -7.69
CA LYS A 13 -10.93 0.27 -7.57
C LYS A 13 -9.55 -0.21 -7.08
N VAL A 14 -9.49 -1.09 -6.08
CA VAL A 14 -8.23 -1.67 -5.59
C VAL A 14 -7.54 -2.47 -6.70
N ARG A 15 -8.26 -3.35 -7.39
CA ARG A 15 -7.74 -4.13 -8.54
C ARG A 15 -7.23 -3.23 -9.64
N ALA A 16 -8.01 -2.24 -10.05
CA ALA A 16 -7.65 -1.37 -11.17
C ALA A 16 -6.41 -0.53 -10.85
N SER A 17 -6.31 0.03 -9.64
CA SER A 17 -5.14 0.81 -9.22
C SER A 17 -3.90 -0.07 -9.08
N HIS A 18 -4.01 -1.26 -8.48
CA HIS A 18 -2.87 -2.18 -8.37
C HIS A 18 -2.38 -2.67 -9.73
N ARG A 19 -3.29 -3.02 -10.66
CA ARG A 19 -2.90 -3.46 -12.01
C ARG A 19 -2.06 -2.39 -12.71
N LYS A 20 -2.43 -1.11 -12.59
CA LYS A 20 -1.65 -0.01 -13.16
C LYS A 20 -0.27 0.08 -12.52
N LEU A 21 -0.19 -0.04 -11.20
CA LEU A 21 1.08 -0.05 -10.47
C LEU A 21 1.97 -1.23 -10.90
N GLY A 22 1.41 -2.44 -10.99
CA GLY A 22 2.13 -3.65 -11.39
C GLY A 22 2.67 -3.57 -12.82
N VAL A 23 1.87 -3.04 -13.76
CA VAL A 23 2.34 -2.80 -15.14
C VAL A 23 3.52 -1.82 -15.15
N GLU A 24 3.47 -0.75 -14.37
CA GLU A 24 4.61 0.18 -14.28
C GLU A 24 5.82 -0.48 -13.61
N ALA A 25 5.62 -1.21 -12.52
CA ALA A 25 6.69 -1.88 -11.78
C ALA A 25 7.45 -2.89 -12.65
N ALA A 26 6.74 -3.67 -13.46
CA ALA A 26 7.32 -4.66 -14.36
C ALA A 26 8.24 -4.07 -15.46
N THR A 27 8.19 -2.75 -15.67
CA THR A 27 9.08 -2.07 -16.62
C THR A 27 10.39 -1.59 -15.99
N ILE A 28 10.58 -1.78 -14.69
CA ILE A 28 11.77 -1.34 -13.97
C ILE A 28 12.92 -2.32 -14.24
N PRO A 29 14.09 -1.86 -14.75
CA PRO A 29 15.24 -2.72 -14.91
C PRO A 29 15.78 -3.18 -13.54
N ALA A 30 16.06 -4.48 -13.40
CA ALA A 30 16.66 -5.04 -12.19
C ALA A 30 18.02 -4.42 -11.82
N SER A 31 18.72 -3.81 -12.80
CA SER A 31 19.97 -3.08 -12.56
C SER A 31 19.77 -1.68 -11.98
N HIS A 32 18.57 -1.10 -12.09
CA HIS A 32 18.31 0.31 -11.75
C HIS A 32 17.33 0.49 -10.59
N TYR A 33 16.62 -0.55 -10.13
CA TYR A 33 15.55 -0.40 -9.12
C TYR A 33 15.96 0.23 -7.77
N ARG A 34 17.26 0.25 -7.45
CA ARG A 34 17.82 0.92 -6.26
C ARG A 34 18.56 2.23 -6.58
N HIS A 35 18.62 2.61 -7.86
CA HIS A 35 19.23 3.88 -8.27
C HIS A 35 18.43 5.03 -7.69
N THR A 36 19.12 5.87 -6.91
CA THR A 36 18.50 6.90 -6.12
C THR A 36 18.45 8.20 -6.92
N ALA A 37 17.27 8.80 -7.02
CA ALA A 37 17.04 10.05 -7.73
C ALA A 37 16.13 10.99 -6.93
N MET A 38 16.26 12.29 -7.19
CA MET A 38 15.41 13.32 -6.61
C MET A 38 14.16 13.50 -7.47
N ILE A 39 12.98 13.46 -6.85
CA ILE A 39 11.71 13.66 -7.55
C ILE A 39 11.19 15.08 -7.33
N TRP A 40 10.77 15.75 -8.42
CA TRP A 40 10.44 17.18 -8.44
C TRP A 40 9.30 17.61 -7.49
N GLN A 41 8.38 16.73 -7.12
CA GLN A 41 7.25 17.07 -6.23
C GLN A 41 7.61 17.08 -4.74
N GLU A 42 8.74 16.50 -4.35
CA GLU A 42 9.25 16.51 -2.98
C GLU A 42 10.74 16.88 -3.01
N PRO A 43 11.11 18.18 -3.14
CA PRO A 43 12.46 18.67 -3.46
C PRO A 43 13.59 18.33 -2.48
N ARG A 44 13.37 17.42 -1.53
CA ARG A 44 14.35 16.94 -0.55
C ARG A 44 14.31 15.43 -0.35
N LEU A 45 13.36 14.72 -0.98
CA LEU A 45 13.26 13.28 -0.86
C LEU A 45 13.96 12.61 -2.04
N HIS A 46 15.13 12.05 -1.76
CA HIS A 46 15.75 11.06 -2.62
C HIS A 46 14.95 9.77 -2.50
N THR A 47 14.52 9.21 -3.64
CA THR A 47 13.83 7.92 -3.67
C THR A 47 14.51 6.97 -4.65
N ASN A 48 14.14 5.70 -4.57
CA ASN A 48 14.32 4.74 -5.65
C ASN A 48 13.07 3.87 -5.79
N ALA A 49 12.98 3.11 -6.87
CA ALA A 49 11.87 2.19 -7.09
C ALA A 49 11.64 1.21 -5.93
N ALA A 50 12.71 0.65 -5.35
CA ALA A 50 12.58 -0.27 -4.22
C ALA A 50 11.90 0.38 -3.00
N MET A 51 12.23 1.64 -2.69
CA MET A 51 11.58 2.38 -1.61
C MET A 51 10.08 2.54 -1.86
N VAL A 52 9.70 2.91 -3.09
CA VAL A 52 8.28 3.06 -3.46
C VAL A 52 7.52 1.74 -3.35
N LEU A 53 8.10 0.62 -3.80
CA LEU A 53 7.47 -0.71 -3.67
C LEU A 53 7.34 -1.14 -2.21
N VAL A 54 8.38 -0.91 -1.40
CA VAL A 54 8.37 -1.23 0.03
C VAL A 54 7.29 -0.44 0.78
N ASP A 55 7.10 0.85 0.46
CA ASP A 55 6.04 1.65 1.05
C ASP A 55 4.67 1.02 0.84
N VAL A 56 4.38 0.57 -0.38
CA VAL A 56 3.10 -0.07 -0.71
C VAL A 56 2.93 -1.41 0.04
N ILE A 57 3.97 -2.22 0.13
CA ILE A 57 3.96 -3.48 0.91
C ILE A 57 3.63 -3.19 2.38
N VAL A 58 4.22 -2.13 2.94
CA VAL A 58 3.96 -1.71 4.32
C VAL A 58 2.51 -1.24 4.47
N TRP A 59 1.99 -0.42 3.56
CA TRP A 59 0.60 0.02 3.61
C TRP A 59 -0.40 -1.13 3.55
N ASN A 60 -0.18 -2.11 2.66
CA ASN A 60 -0.98 -3.33 2.58
C ASN A 60 -0.96 -4.10 3.90
N THR A 61 0.22 -4.26 4.51
CA THR A 61 0.37 -4.95 5.79
C THR A 61 -0.39 -4.24 6.91
N MET A 62 -0.29 -2.91 6.97
CA MET A 62 -0.94 -2.10 7.99
C MET A 62 -2.47 -2.19 7.91
N ILE A 63 -3.04 -2.08 6.71
CA ILE A 63 -4.49 -2.13 6.58
C ILE A 63 -5.05 -3.51 6.91
N LEU A 64 -4.34 -4.58 6.53
CA LEU A 64 -4.74 -5.94 6.89
C LEU A 64 -4.78 -6.14 8.41
N GLN A 65 -3.82 -5.56 9.13
CA GLN A 65 -3.83 -5.57 10.60
C GLN A 65 -5.01 -4.77 11.15
N PHE A 66 -5.22 -3.54 10.69
CA PHE A 66 -6.36 -2.73 11.12
C PHE A 66 -7.70 -3.42 10.87
N ALA A 67 -7.83 -4.17 9.77
CA ALA A 67 -9.03 -4.94 9.47
C ALA A 67 -9.16 -6.18 10.38
N HIS A 68 -8.04 -6.82 10.77
CA HIS A 68 -8.01 -7.99 11.64
C HIS A 68 -8.15 -7.68 13.13
N ASP A 69 -7.63 -6.55 13.62
CA ASP A 69 -7.61 -6.14 15.05
C ASP A 69 -9.01 -5.85 15.64
N ARG A 70 -10.08 -6.10 14.87
CA ARG A 70 -11.47 -6.19 15.35
C ARG A 70 -11.93 -7.61 15.66
N THR A 71 -11.03 -8.60 15.63
CA THR A 71 -11.29 -10.01 15.93
C THR A 71 -10.43 -10.44 17.13
N PRO A 72 -11.00 -10.78 18.30
CA PRO A 72 -10.20 -11.25 19.44
C PRO A 72 -9.57 -12.63 19.15
N GLY A 73 -8.26 -12.79 19.40
CA GLY A 73 -7.56 -14.07 19.25
C GLY A 73 -6.02 -13.94 19.16
N PRO A 74 -5.27 -15.06 19.26
CA PRO A 74 -3.79 -15.09 19.25
C PRO A 74 -3.13 -14.68 17.92
N SER A 75 -3.91 -14.38 16.89
CA SER A 75 -3.48 -13.79 15.62
C SER A 75 -3.47 -12.24 15.64
N ALA A 76 -3.71 -11.64 16.80
CA ALA A 76 -3.62 -10.19 16.98
C ALA A 76 -2.18 -9.66 16.78
N SER A 77 -2.05 -8.80 15.78
CA SER A 77 -0.97 -7.87 15.50
C SER A 77 0.47 -8.39 15.28
N PHE A 78 1.00 -8.14 14.06
CA PHE A 78 2.45 -8.12 13.80
C PHE A 78 3.09 -6.77 14.23
N TYR A 79 2.28 -5.72 14.51
CA TYR A 79 2.72 -4.36 14.85
C TYR A 79 1.78 -3.67 15.86
N SER A 80 2.26 -3.40 17.07
CA SER A 80 1.49 -2.68 18.10
C SER A 80 0.85 -1.37 17.59
N PRO A 81 -0.30 -0.93 18.15
CA PRO A 81 -0.92 0.36 17.79
C PRO A 81 0.02 1.58 17.89
N SER A 82 0.98 1.55 18.83
CA SER A 82 2.03 2.57 18.95
C SER A 82 3.07 2.48 17.83
N ALA A 83 3.39 1.28 17.34
CA ALA A 83 4.20 1.08 16.15
C ALA A 83 3.49 1.56 14.87
N MET A 84 2.16 1.43 14.76
CA MET A 84 1.38 1.97 13.64
C MET A 84 1.33 3.51 13.64
N ALA A 85 1.17 4.13 14.82
CA ALA A 85 1.15 5.58 14.98
C ALA A 85 2.53 6.25 14.76
N GLN A 86 3.63 5.64 15.22
CA GLN A 86 4.99 6.15 14.96
C GLN A 86 5.48 5.92 13.53
N ARG A 87 4.87 5.01 12.75
CA ARG A 87 5.36 4.64 11.40
C ARG A 87 4.93 5.60 10.30
N ALA A 88 3.82 6.30 10.48
CA ALA A 88 3.43 7.39 9.58
C ALA A 88 4.53 8.49 9.53
N GLU A 89 5.35 8.60 10.59
CA GLU A 89 6.49 9.50 10.66
C GLU A 89 7.84 8.82 10.34
N ARG A 90 7.88 7.48 10.23
CA ARG A 90 9.12 6.71 10.10
C ARG A 90 8.98 5.48 9.20
N LEU A 91 9.16 5.73 7.91
CA LEU A 91 9.90 4.82 7.01
C LEU A 91 11.41 4.79 7.34
N SER A 92 11.80 5.13 8.58
CA SER A 92 13.18 5.41 8.98
C SER A 92 13.96 4.11 9.18
N ALA A 93 14.96 3.86 8.33
CA ALA A 93 16.07 2.90 8.50
C ALA A 93 15.76 1.42 8.77
N GLY A 94 14.90 1.06 9.74
CA GLY A 94 14.59 -0.33 10.08
C GLY A 94 13.89 -1.10 8.96
N PHE A 95 12.95 -0.46 8.24
CA PHE A 95 12.34 -1.09 7.06
C PHE A 95 13.31 -1.17 5.89
N GLN A 96 14.06 -0.09 5.64
CA GLN A 96 15.13 -0.11 4.64
C GLN A 96 16.09 -1.27 4.90
N ARG A 97 16.48 -1.53 6.15
CA ARG A 97 17.29 -2.71 6.53
C ARG A 97 16.58 -4.04 6.28
N ARG A 98 15.30 -4.18 6.67
CA ARG A 98 14.50 -5.41 6.45
C ARG A 98 14.46 -5.81 4.97
N PHE A 99 14.35 -4.82 4.08
CA PHE A 99 14.20 -5.01 2.64
C PHE A 99 15.49 -4.74 1.84
N ALA A 100 16.61 -4.40 2.51
CA ALA A 100 17.87 -4.02 1.85
C ALA A 100 18.42 -5.13 0.95
N GLY A 101 18.30 -6.39 1.40
CA GLY A 101 18.78 -7.56 0.68
C GLY A 101 17.79 -8.15 -0.33
N ARG A 102 16.61 -7.55 -0.50
CA ARG A 102 15.59 -8.08 -1.42
C ARG A 102 15.87 -7.67 -2.86
N ASP A 103 15.77 -8.61 -3.78
CA ASP A 103 15.79 -8.33 -5.21
C ASP A 103 14.45 -7.74 -5.69
N LEU A 104 14.42 -7.24 -6.92
CA LEU A 104 13.21 -6.63 -7.48
C LEU A 104 12.06 -7.64 -7.59
N ARG A 105 12.33 -8.89 -7.96
CA ARG A 105 11.29 -9.92 -8.13
C ARG A 105 10.66 -10.29 -6.79
N GLU A 106 11.47 -10.39 -5.73
CA GLU A 106 10.97 -10.59 -4.38
C GLU A 106 10.04 -9.45 -3.95
N LEU A 107 10.39 -8.19 -4.25
CA LEU A 107 9.54 -7.04 -3.93
C LEU A 107 8.22 -7.06 -4.74
N GLU A 108 8.27 -7.39 -6.03
CA GLU A 108 7.06 -7.52 -6.88
C GLU A 108 6.14 -8.67 -6.40
N ALA A 109 6.72 -9.79 -5.99
CA ALA A 109 5.98 -10.91 -5.41
C ALA A 109 5.29 -10.53 -4.10
N MET A 110 6.02 -9.86 -3.20
CA MET A 110 5.46 -9.38 -1.93
C MET A 110 4.38 -8.31 -2.13
N LEU A 111 4.54 -7.44 -3.13
CA LEU A 111 3.51 -6.47 -3.51
C LEU A 111 2.22 -7.17 -3.93
N THR A 112 2.33 -8.18 -4.82
CA THR A 112 1.21 -8.98 -5.31
C THR A 112 0.52 -9.73 -4.18
N GLU A 113 1.29 -10.45 -3.34
CA GLU A 113 0.76 -11.18 -2.18
C GLU A 113 -0.01 -10.25 -1.23
N GLY A 114 0.56 -9.07 -0.94
CA GLY A 114 -0.09 -8.09 -0.08
C GLY A 114 -1.42 -7.60 -0.66
N GLN A 115 -1.51 -7.42 -1.98
CA GLN A 115 -2.74 -7.03 -2.66
C GLN A 115 -3.79 -8.15 -2.61
N ASP A 116 -3.41 -9.38 -2.92
CA ASP A 116 -4.33 -10.53 -2.91
C ASP A 116 -4.97 -10.70 -1.53
N ARG A 117 -4.15 -10.61 -0.48
CA ARG A 117 -4.64 -10.65 0.91
C ARG A 117 -5.61 -9.51 1.22
N VAL A 118 -5.37 -8.30 0.69
CA VAL A 118 -6.29 -7.16 0.85
C VAL A 118 -7.62 -7.44 0.14
N LEU A 119 -7.57 -7.97 -1.08
CA LEU A 119 -8.78 -8.31 -1.83
C LEU A 119 -9.58 -9.40 -1.12
N ASP A 120 -8.90 -10.43 -0.60
CA ASP A 120 -9.52 -11.47 0.20
C ASP A 120 -10.14 -10.90 1.47
N CYS A 121 -9.45 -10.02 2.18
CA CYS A 121 -9.98 -9.33 3.35
C CYS A 121 -11.30 -8.59 3.00
N VAL A 122 -11.30 -7.77 1.95
CA VAL A 122 -12.51 -7.07 1.49
C VAL A 122 -13.61 -8.07 1.08
N ALA A 123 -13.25 -9.19 0.45
CA ALA A 123 -14.19 -10.23 0.02
C ALA A 123 -14.87 -10.94 1.21
N HIS A 124 -14.21 -11.06 2.36
CA HIS A 124 -14.80 -11.64 3.57
C HIS A 124 -15.74 -10.68 4.33
N HIS A 125 -15.68 -9.38 4.05
CA HIS A 125 -16.56 -8.39 4.66
C HIS A 125 -17.88 -8.21 3.89
N SER A 126 -18.94 -7.85 4.61
CA SER A 126 -20.21 -7.41 4.02
C SER A 126 -20.17 -5.92 3.66
N ASN A 127 -21.06 -5.50 2.75
CA ASN A 127 -21.22 -4.08 2.38
C ASN A 127 -21.42 -3.18 3.62
N ALA A 128 -22.31 -3.59 4.53
CA ALA A 128 -22.62 -2.84 5.75
C ALA A 128 -21.42 -2.77 6.70
N SER A 129 -20.60 -3.82 6.80
CA SER A 129 -19.39 -3.80 7.64
C SER A 129 -18.29 -2.89 7.08
N LEU A 130 -18.20 -2.76 5.75
CA LEU A 130 -17.24 -1.88 5.08
C LEU A 130 -17.70 -0.44 5.06
N PHE A 131 -19.00 -0.20 4.84
CA PHE A 131 -19.60 1.11 4.61
C PHE A 131 -20.78 1.32 5.56
N ASP A 132 -20.52 1.19 6.86
CA ASP A 132 -21.51 1.36 7.92
C ASP A 132 -22.21 2.73 7.78
N PRO A 133 -23.53 2.77 7.51
CA PRO A 133 -24.25 4.01 7.28
C PRO A 133 -24.37 4.88 8.54
N ALA A 134 -24.15 4.31 9.75
CA ALA A 134 -24.14 5.05 10.99
C ALA A 134 -22.82 5.82 11.21
N LEU A 135 -21.76 5.50 10.47
CA LEU A 135 -20.48 6.18 10.55
C LEU A 135 -20.35 7.24 9.46
N SER A 136 -19.64 8.33 9.77
CA SER A 136 -19.15 9.25 8.74
C SER A 136 -18.32 8.46 7.70
N PRO A 137 -18.46 8.73 6.38
CA PRO A 137 -17.74 8.00 5.34
C PRO A 137 -16.24 7.88 5.59
N MET A 138 -15.61 8.93 6.15
CA MET A 138 -14.18 8.98 6.47
C MET A 138 -13.74 8.02 7.59
N LYS A 139 -14.68 7.55 8.41
CA LYS A 139 -14.42 6.64 9.53
C LYS A 139 -14.70 5.17 9.20
N THR A 140 -15.34 4.88 8.05
CA THR A 140 -15.68 3.53 7.63
C THR A 140 -14.44 2.68 7.32
N LEU A 141 -14.54 1.35 7.49
CA LEU A 141 -13.44 0.44 7.16
C LEU A 141 -13.12 0.47 5.67
N GLY A 142 -14.13 0.50 4.80
CA GLY A 142 -13.97 0.56 3.36
C GLY A 142 -13.19 1.80 2.91
N ARG A 143 -13.42 2.96 3.56
CA ARG A 143 -12.65 4.19 3.29
C ARG A 143 -11.21 4.10 3.77
N LYS A 144 -10.96 3.49 4.94
CA LYS A 144 -9.59 3.20 5.39
C LYS A 144 -8.90 2.26 4.39
N ILE A 145 -9.55 1.17 3.98
CA ILE A 145 -8.99 0.25 2.99
C ILE A 145 -8.64 0.99 1.72
N GLN A 146 -9.56 1.77 1.16
CA GLN A 146 -9.31 2.58 -0.04
C GLN A 146 -8.07 3.46 0.09
N PHE A 147 -7.91 4.15 1.23
CA PHE A 147 -6.80 5.08 1.48
C PHE A 147 -5.45 4.36 1.49
N PHE A 148 -5.36 3.27 2.25
CA PHE A 148 -4.12 2.48 2.36
C PHE A 148 -3.82 1.63 1.11
N THR A 149 -4.74 1.56 0.15
CA THR A 149 -4.60 0.72 -1.05
C THR A 149 -4.68 1.59 -2.30
N SER A 150 -5.84 1.70 -2.95
CA SER A 150 -5.99 2.39 -4.24
C SER A 150 -5.41 3.81 -4.26
N THR A 151 -5.53 4.59 -3.18
CA THR A 151 -4.89 5.91 -3.08
C THR A 151 -3.37 5.81 -2.97
N ALA A 152 -2.86 4.94 -2.10
CA ALA A 152 -1.42 4.68 -1.99
C ALA A 152 -0.81 4.10 -3.29
N TYR A 153 -1.55 3.25 -4.01
CA TYR A 153 -1.10 2.67 -5.28
C TYR A 153 -1.06 3.73 -6.39
N ASP A 154 -2.08 4.59 -6.47
CA ASP A 154 -2.11 5.68 -7.43
C ASP A 154 -0.95 6.68 -7.15
N ASP A 155 -0.61 6.94 -5.88
CA ASP A 155 0.55 7.75 -5.48
C ASP A 155 1.88 7.07 -5.84
N ALA A 156 2.05 5.79 -5.48
CA ALA A 156 3.24 5.01 -5.82
C ALA A 156 3.47 4.96 -7.34
N LEU A 157 2.41 4.77 -8.13
CA LEU A 157 2.46 4.83 -9.59
C LEU A 157 2.99 6.18 -10.09
N SER A 158 2.49 7.28 -9.50
CA SER A 158 2.98 8.63 -9.83
C SER A 158 4.48 8.78 -9.51
N ARG A 159 4.90 8.34 -8.30
CA ARG A 159 6.31 8.38 -7.87
C ARG A 159 7.22 7.56 -8.79
N LEU A 160 6.82 6.34 -9.17
CA LEU A 160 7.60 5.50 -10.08
C LEU A 160 7.75 6.15 -11.46
N ARG A 161 6.68 6.72 -12.01
CA ARG A 161 6.74 7.39 -13.32
C ARG A 161 7.66 8.60 -13.29
N GLN A 162 7.56 9.43 -12.26
CA GLN A 162 8.45 10.58 -12.10
C GLN A 162 9.90 10.14 -11.90
N TRP A 163 10.15 9.12 -11.08
CA TRP A 163 11.48 8.54 -10.89
C TRP A 163 12.09 8.05 -12.21
N LYS A 164 11.31 7.37 -13.07
CA LYS A 164 11.76 6.93 -14.40
C LYS A 164 12.07 8.09 -15.37
N GLN A 165 11.48 9.26 -15.18
CA GLN A 165 11.74 10.43 -16.03
C GLN A 165 13.05 11.14 -15.68
N VAL A 166 13.56 10.95 -14.46
CA VAL A 166 14.78 11.59 -13.95
C VAL A 166 15.97 10.63 -13.90
N LEU A 167 15.78 9.41 -14.41
CA LEU A 167 16.78 8.34 -14.51
C LEU A 167 17.33 8.28 -15.93
#